data_AF-A0A8X6F714-F1
#
_entry.id   AF-A0A8X6F714-F1
#
_cell.length_a   1.000
_cell.length_b   1.000
_cell.length_c   1.000
_cell.angle_alpha   90.00
_cell.angle_beta   90.00
_cell.angle_gamma   90.00
#
_symmetry.space_group_name_H-M   'P 1'
#
loop_
_entity.id
_entity.type
_entity.pdbx_description
1 polymer ?
#
loop_
_entity_poly.entity_id
_entity_poly.type
_entity_poly.pdbx_seq_one_letter_code
_entity_poly.pdbx_strand_id
1 'polypeptide(L)'
;MHMATQISSAMSYLESRCFIHRDLAARNCLVGDGHLVKVADFGLARLMRDDTYTAHAGAKFPIKWTAPEGLAYNKFSTKSDVW
;
A
#
# COMPACT_ATOMS: atom_id res chain seq x y z
N MET A 1 8.00 -12.10 14.03
CA MET A 1 8.23 -10.68 13.65
C MET A 1 9.05 -10.48 12.37
N HIS A 2 9.90 -11.42 11.95
CA HIS A 2 10.82 -11.23 10.79
C HIS A 2 10.12 -10.82 9.46
N MET A 3 8.96 -11.39 9.15
CA MET A 3 8.22 -11.05 7.91
C MET A 3 7.61 -9.63 7.97
N ALA A 4 7.02 -9.26 9.11
CA ALA A 4 6.41 -7.94 9.29
C ALA A 4 7.46 -6.81 9.19
N THR A 5 8.66 -7.02 9.74
CA THR A 5 9.78 -6.07 9.64
C THR A 5 10.22 -5.83 8.19
N GLN A 6 10.23 -6.87 7.36
CA GLN A 6 10.58 -6.73 5.94
C GLN A 6 9.51 -5.96 5.17
N ILE A 7 8.23 -6.25 5.43
CA ILE A 7 7.10 -5.53 4.82
C ILE A 7 7.13 -4.07 5.25
N SER A 8 7.29 -3.77 6.55
CA SER A 8 7.33 -2.38 7.04
C SER A 8 8.55 -1.62 6.51
N SER A 9 9.70 -2.28 6.35
CA SER A 9 10.88 -1.68 5.71
C SER A 9 10.61 -1.30 4.25
N ALA A 10 9.94 -2.17 3.49
CA ALA A 10 9.54 -1.86 2.12
C ALA A 10 8.52 -0.70 2.06
N MET A 11 7.53 -0.68 2.96
CA MET A 11 6.54 0.40 3.00
C MET A 11 7.13 1.74 3.46
N SER A 12 8.09 1.71 4.39
CA SER A 12 8.85 2.90 4.78
C SER A 12 9.69 3.44 3.61
N TYR A 13 10.25 2.56 2.79
CA TYR A 13 10.91 2.97 1.55
C TYR A 13 9.92 3.66 0.60
N LEU A 14 8.73 3.11 0.37
CA LEU A 14 7.71 3.75 -0.48
C LEU A 14 7.30 5.12 0.05
N GLU A 15 7.05 5.24 1.35
CA GLU A 15 6.74 6.53 2.01
C GLU A 15 7.85 7.55 1.77
N SER A 16 9.13 7.16 1.91
CA SER A 16 10.29 8.05 1.65
C SER A 16 10.41 8.51 0.19
N ARG A 17 9.74 7.81 -0.74
CA ARG A 17 9.69 8.13 -2.16
C ARG A 17 8.38 8.82 -2.57
N CYS A 18 7.55 9.20 -1.61
CA CYS A 18 6.20 9.74 -1.82
C CYS A 18 5.31 8.81 -2.65
N PHE A 19 5.47 7.49 -2.50
CA PHE A 19 4.63 6.48 -3.16
C PHE A 19 3.62 5.87 -2.19
N ILE A 20 2.43 5.60 -2.72
CA ILE A 20 1.40 4.78 -2.08
C ILE A 20 1.18 3.50 -2.87
N HIS A 21 0.94 2.39 -2.19
CA HIS A 21 0.70 1.07 -2.77
C HIS A 21 -0.79 0.87 -3.12
N ARG A 22 -1.70 1.28 -2.23
CA ARG A 22 -3.17 1.16 -2.37
C ARG A 22 -3.74 -0.27 -2.48
N ASP A 23 -2.90 -1.29 -2.32
CA ASP A 23 -3.30 -2.70 -2.33
C ASP A 23 -2.34 -3.55 -1.48
N LEU A 24 -1.93 -3.03 -0.31
CA LEU A 24 -1.08 -3.78 0.60
C LEU A 24 -1.91 -4.90 1.25
N ALA A 25 -1.59 -6.14 0.90
CA ALA A 25 -2.22 -7.33 1.46
C ALA A 25 -1.25 -8.52 1.42
N ALA A 26 -1.51 -9.54 2.22
CA ALA A 26 -0.67 -10.75 2.26
C ALA A 26 -0.55 -11.43 0.87
N ARG A 27 -1.60 -11.39 0.05
CA ARG A 27 -1.57 -11.89 -1.34
C ARG A 27 -0.55 -11.19 -2.24
N ASN A 28 -0.22 -9.94 -1.90
CA ASN A 28 0.73 -9.08 -2.62
C ASN A 28 2.10 -9.05 -1.92
N CYS A 29 2.38 -10.02 -1.06
CA CYS A 29 3.69 -10.25 -0.46
C CYS A 29 4.24 -11.59 -0.98
N LEU A 30 5.33 -11.54 -1.74
CA LEU A 30 6.01 -12.73 -2.24
C LEU A 30 6.97 -13.26 -1.19
N VAL A 31 7.00 -14.59 -1.03
CA VAL A 31 7.90 -15.28 -0.09
C VAL A 31 8.90 -16.12 -0.88
N GLY A 32 10.19 -15.89 -0.64
CA GLY A 32 11.28 -16.69 -1.17
C GLY A 32 12.00 -17.50 -0.08
N ASP A 33 13.15 -18.06 -0.44
CA ASP A 33 13.98 -18.85 0.47
C ASP A 33 14.39 -18.06 1.72
N GLY A 34 14.53 -18.77 2.85
CA GLY A 34 14.95 -18.15 4.11
C GLY A 34 13.95 -17.17 4.71
N HIS A 35 12.66 -17.29 4.39
CA HIS A 35 11.61 -16.35 4.81
C HIS A 35 11.84 -14.90 4.33
N LEU A 36 12.48 -14.74 3.17
CA LEU A 36 12.62 -13.44 2.50
C LEU A 36 11.25 -13.00 1.97
N VAL A 37 10.78 -11.83 2.39
CA VAL A 37 9.49 -11.26 1.97
C VAL A 37 9.71 -10.01 1.14
N LYS A 38 9.04 -9.92 -0.01
CA LYS A 38 9.03 -8.73 -0.86
C LYS A 38 7.61 -8.29 -1.16
N VAL A 39 7.33 -7.01 -0.99
CA VAL A 39 6.06 -6.38 -1.40
C VAL A 39 6.02 -6.33 -2.93
N ALA A 40 4.88 -6.69 -3.51
CA ALA A 40 4.68 -6.86 -4.95
C ALA A 40 3.33 -6.29 -5.40
N ASP A 41 3.07 -6.36 -6.70
CA ASP A 41 1.86 -5.81 -7.36
C ASP A 41 1.65 -4.30 -7.14
N PHE A 42 2.47 -3.53 -7.85
CA PHE A 42 2.39 -2.08 -7.90
C PHE A 42 1.38 -1.57 -8.96
N GLY A 43 0.45 -2.41 -9.43
CA GLY A 43 -0.53 -2.03 -10.47
C GLY A 43 -1.45 -0.89 -10.05
N LEU A 44 -1.71 -0.76 -8.74
CA LEU A 44 -2.41 0.38 -8.15
C LEU A 44 -1.46 1.40 -7.51
N ALA A 45 -0.15 1.21 -7.53
CA ALA A 45 0.74 2.16 -6.88
C ALA A 45 0.74 3.54 -7.59
N ARG A 46 0.91 4.61 -6.82
CA ARG A 46 0.94 5.99 -7.35
C ARG A 46 1.97 6.85 -6.62
N LEU A 47 2.67 7.66 -7.40
CA LEU A 47 3.44 8.78 -6.87
C LEU A 47 2.47 9.88 -6.45
N MET A 48 2.59 10.34 -5.21
CA MET A 48 1.84 11.47 -4.69
C MET A 48 2.58 12.76 -4.97
N ARG A 49 1.84 13.79 -5.41
CA ARG A 49 2.37 15.17 -5.56
C ARG A 49 2.13 16.01 -4.32
N ASP A 50 1.09 15.66 -3.57
CA ASP A 50 0.65 16.28 -2.32
C ASP A 50 0.50 15.19 -1.24
N ASP A 51 0.12 15.55 -0.01
CA ASP A 51 -0.03 14.61 1.10
C ASP A 51 -1.11 13.53 0.86
N THR A 52 -2.02 13.76 -0.09
CA THR A 52 -3.09 12.83 -0.43
C THR A 52 -3.25 12.69 -1.94
N TYR A 53 -3.67 11.50 -2.37
CA TYR A 53 -4.06 11.18 -3.73
C TYR A 53 -5.56 10.85 -3.76
N THR A 54 -6.30 11.51 -4.66
CA THR A 54 -7.72 11.20 -4.88
C THR A 54 -7.85 10.31 -6.12
N ALA A 55 -8.39 9.12 -5.96
CA ALA A 55 -8.63 8.21 -7.08
C ALA A 55 -9.86 8.65 -7.91
N HIS A 56 -9.83 8.33 -9.20
CA HIS A 56 -10.95 8.54 -10.11
C HIS A 56 -12.19 7.76 -9.67
N ALA A 57 -13.37 8.37 -9.87
CA ALA A 57 -14.65 7.78 -9.53
C ALA A 57 -14.85 6.42 -10.23
N GLY A 58 -15.39 5.45 -9.49
CA GLY A 58 -15.61 4.08 -9.99
C GLY A 58 -14.38 3.17 -9.96
N ALA A 59 -13.23 3.63 -9.44
CA ALA A 59 -12.11 2.76 -9.15
C ALA A 59 -12.49 1.67 -8.13
N LYS A 60 -12.02 0.45 -8.36
CA LYS A 60 -12.27 -0.70 -7.48
C LYS A 60 -11.06 -0.92 -6.58
N PHE A 61 -11.30 -1.08 -5.28
CA PHE A 61 -10.27 -1.26 -4.26
C PHE A 61 -10.59 -2.48 -3.37
N PRO A 62 -9.57 -3.08 -2.74
CA PRO A 62 -9.75 -4.20 -1.83
C PRO A 62 -10.44 -3.76 -0.53
N ILE A 63 -11.76 -3.83 -0.47
CA ILE A 63 -12.58 -3.25 0.62
C ILE A 63 -12.05 -3.57 2.03
N LYS A 64 -11.65 -4.83 2.29
CA LYS A 64 -11.18 -5.26 3.62
C LYS A 64 -9.78 -4.72 4.01
N TRP A 65 -9.03 -4.18 3.05
CA TRP A 65 -7.69 -3.59 3.21
C TRP A 65 -7.67 -2.10 2.85
N THR A 66 -8.84 -1.48 2.66
CA THR A 66 -8.93 -0.06 2.33
C THR A 66 -9.28 0.71 3.59
N ALA A 67 -8.48 1.73 3.90
CA ALA A 67 -8.75 2.64 5.02
C ALA A 67 -10.12 3.35 4.87
N PRO A 68 -10.77 3.77 5.97
CA PRO A 68 -12.12 4.34 5.95
C PRO A 68 -12.23 5.57 5.03
N GLU A 69 -11.22 6.44 5.02
CA GLU A 69 -11.16 7.61 4.15
C GLU A 69 -11.02 7.24 2.66
N GLY A 70 -10.37 6.12 2.36
CA GLY A 70 -10.29 5.57 1.01
C GLY A 70 -11.65 5.05 0.55
N LEU A 71 -12.40 4.38 1.43
CA LEU A 71 -13.74 3.88 1.13
C LEU A 71 -14.77 5.01 0.98
N ALA A 72 -14.74 6.00 1.86
CA ALA A 72 -15.75 7.07 1.89
C ALA A 72 -15.49 8.15 0.83
N TYR A 73 -14.22 8.47 0.56
CA TYR A 73 -13.85 9.65 -0.22
C TYR A 73 -12.89 9.38 -1.37
N ASN A 74 -12.51 8.12 -1.62
CA ASN A 74 -11.46 7.74 -2.58
C ASN A 74 -10.14 8.49 -2.34
N LYS A 75 -9.86 8.87 -1.09
CA LYS A 75 -8.63 9.56 -0.70
C LYS A 75 -7.64 8.56 -0.11
N PHE A 76 -6.42 8.61 -0.61
CA PHE A 76 -5.34 7.72 -0.22
C PHE A 76 -4.13 8.54 0.21
N SER A 77 -3.42 8.05 1.20
CA SER A 77 -2.18 8.62 1.70
C SER A 77 -1.24 7.50 2.11
N THR A 78 -0.03 7.82 2.55
CA THR A 78 0.85 6.82 3.16
C THR A 78 0.25 6.24 4.45
N LYS A 79 -0.66 6.97 5.12
CA LYS A 79 -1.39 6.46 6.29
C LYS A 79 -2.50 5.48 5.93
N SER A 80 -3.06 5.62 4.73
CA SER A 80 -4.03 4.65 4.22
C SER A 80 -3.39 3.29 3.90
N ASP A 81 -2.07 3.26 3.61
CA ASP A 81 -1.29 2.02 3.46
C ASP A 81 -0.88 1.38 4.80
N VAL A 82 -1.03 2.10 5.92
CA VAL A 82 -0.74 1.59 7.27
C VAL A 82 -1.94 0.84 7.87
N TRP A 83 -3.15 1.17 7.41
CA TRP A 83 -4.42 0.57 7.85
C TRP A 83 -4.52 -0.92 7.50
#